data_AF-A0A351UJR3-F1
#
_entry.id   AF-A0A351UJR3-F1
#
_cell.length_a   1.000
_cell.length_b   1.000
_cell.length_c   1.000
_cell.angle_alpha   90.00
_cell.angle_beta   90.00
_cell.angle_gamma   90.00
#
_symmetry.space_group_name_H-M   'P 1'
#
loop_
_entity.id
_entity.type
_entity.pdbx_description
1 polymer ?
#
loop_
_entity_poly.entity_id
_entity_poly.type
_entity_poly.pdbx_seq_one_letter_code
_entity_poly.pdbx_strand_id
1 'polypeptide(L)' 'EIYYAGGTANKNISSDDIVKAVAAAGREARFFENRADIPAALVALARPGDIIGVMGARDATLSAFARQVLEALP' A
#
# COMPACT_ATOMS: atom_id res chain seq x y z
N GLU A 1 8.80 3.13 1.57
CA GLU A 1 9.72 3.22 2.74
C GLU A 1 9.04 2.94 4.07
N ILE A 2 9.62 2.03 4.86
CA ILE A 2 9.11 1.65 6.19
C ILE A 2 9.59 2.69 7.22
N TYR A 3 8.63 3.35 7.89
CA TYR A 3 8.91 4.34 8.93
C TYR A 3 9.48 3.70 10.21
N TYR A 4 10.66 4.13 10.64
CA TYR A 4 11.35 3.62 11.83
C TYR A 4 10.89 4.31 13.13
N ALA A 5 10.57 3.50 14.14
CA ALA A 5 10.04 3.94 15.43
C ALA A 5 11.07 4.18 16.55
N GLY A 6 12.31 3.69 16.40
CA GLY A 6 13.19 3.40 17.54
C GLY A 6 12.98 1.98 18.11
N GLY A 7 14.03 1.41 18.76
CA GLY A 7 14.01 0.08 19.41
C GLY A 7 15.17 -0.85 18.98
N THR A 8 15.03 -2.15 19.25
CA THR A 8 15.96 -3.23 18.84
C THR A 8 15.69 -3.77 17.42
N ALA A 9 14.79 -3.13 16.68
CA ALA A 9 14.41 -3.56 15.33
C ALA A 9 15.54 -3.25 14.34
N ASN A 10 16.01 -4.30 13.65
CA ASN A 10 17.07 -4.18 12.65
C ASN A 10 16.64 -3.32 11.47
N LYS A 11 17.50 -2.38 11.08
CA LYS A 11 17.24 -1.26 10.16
C LYS A 11 17.34 -1.61 8.66
N ASN A 12 16.99 -2.84 8.27
CA ASN A 12 17.35 -3.38 6.94
C ASN A 12 16.18 -3.95 6.13
N ILE A 13 14.93 -3.58 6.42
CA ILE A 13 13.77 -4.11 5.69
C ILE A 13 13.06 -2.94 5.02
N SER A 14 12.89 -3.04 3.70
CA SER A 14 12.12 -2.13 2.87
C SER A 14 10.74 -2.71 2.55
N SER A 15 9.83 -1.86 2.04
CA SER A 15 8.53 -2.34 1.54
C SER A 15 8.70 -3.30 0.35
N ASP A 16 9.75 -3.14 -0.45
CA ASP A 16 10.08 -4.02 -1.58
C ASP A 16 10.49 -5.42 -1.12
N ASP A 17 11.19 -5.56 0.01
CA ASP A 17 11.53 -6.86 0.58
C ASP A 17 10.28 -7.66 0.97
N ILE A 18 9.26 -6.97 1.49
CA ILE A 18 7.96 -7.58 1.81
C ILE A 18 7.26 -8.04 0.52
N VAL A 19 7.23 -7.19 -0.51
CA VAL A 19 6.63 -7.53 -1.80
C VAL A 19 7.29 -8.76 -2.42
N LYS A 20 8.63 -8.81 -2.41
CA LYS A 20 9.41 -9.97 -2.89
C LYS A 20 9.06 -11.25 -2.13
N ALA A 21 8.95 -11.18 -0.81
CA ALA A 21 8.58 -12.33 0.00
C ALA A 21 7.16 -12.84 -0.30
N VAL A 22 6.19 -11.94 -0.48
CA VAL A 22 4.81 -12.29 -0.85
C VAL A 22 4.74 -12.91 -2.24
N ALA A 23 5.48 -12.35 -3.20
CA ALA A 23 5.59 -12.87 -4.56
C ALA A 23 6.26 -14.25 -4.61
N ALA A 24 7.36 -14.46 -3.87
CA ALA A 24 8.02 -15.75 -3.75
C ALA A 24 7.10 -16.83 -3.16
N ALA A 25 6.09 -16.41 -2.40
CA ALA A 25 5.09 -17.29 -1.84
C ALA A 25 3.90 -17.54 -2.81
N GLY A 26 3.92 -17.01 -4.04
CA GLY A 26 2.90 -17.21 -5.07
C GLY A 26 1.68 -16.30 -4.95
N ARG A 27 1.80 -15.15 -4.27
CA ARG A 27 0.73 -14.15 -4.12
C ARG A 27 1.11 -12.83 -4.79
N GLU A 28 0.12 -12.06 -5.23
CA GLU A 28 0.38 -10.74 -5.82
C GLU A 28 0.60 -9.68 -4.75
N ALA A 29 1.69 -8.92 -4.90
CA ALA A 29 1.97 -7.71 -4.14
C ALA A 29 2.67 -6.69 -5.04
N ARG A 30 2.45 -5.41 -4.81
CA ARG A 30 3.04 -4.32 -5.60
C ARG A 30 3.59 -3.25 -4.68
N PHE A 31 4.80 -2.78 -4.98
CA PHE A 31 5.41 -1.64 -4.33
C PHE A 31 5.26 -0.40 -5.24
N PHE A 32 4.95 0.74 -4.64
CA PHE A 32 4.88 2.03 -5.32
C PHE A 32 5.78 3.01 -4.57
N GLU A 33 6.75 3.61 -5.27
CA GLU A 33 7.62 4.64 -4.71
C GLU A 33 6.82 5.90 -4.36
N ASN A 34 5.89 6.29 -5.25
CA ASN A 34 5.02 7.44 -5.03
C ASN A 34 3.60 6.98 -4.71
N ARG A 35 3.06 7.47 -3.59
CA ARG A 35 1.68 7.20 -3.18
C ARG A 35 0.64 7.66 -4.22
N ALA A 36 0.97 8.67 -5.02
CA ALA A 36 0.10 9.21 -6.06
C ALA A 36 -0.15 8.24 -7.23
N ASP A 37 0.68 7.20 -7.40
CA ASP A 37 0.54 6.22 -8.48
C ASP A 37 -0.49 5.12 -8.15
N ILE A 38 -0.82 4.97 -6.86
CA ILE A 38 -1.67 3.89 -6.35
C ILE A 38 -3.12 3.99 -6.86
N PRO A 39 -3.80 5.16 -6.85
CA PRO A 39 -5.20 5.24 -7.29
C PRO A 39 -5.40 4.74 -8.73
N ALA A 40 -4.53 5.14 -9.66
CA ALA A 40 -4.62 4.71 -11.06
C ALA A 40 -4.46 3.18 -11.19
N ALA A 41 -3.56 2.58 -10.41
CA ALA A 41 -3.39 1.13 -10.39
C ALA A 41 -4.61 0.40 -9.80
N LEU A 42 -5.26 0.97 -8.78
CA LEU A 42 -6.47 0.41 -8.18
C LEU A 42 -7.66 0.48 -9.15
N VAL A 43 -7.84 1.60 -9.85
CA VAL A 43 -8.90 1.76 -10.87
C VAL A 43 -8.79 0.71 -11.97
N ALA A 44 -7.56 0.39 -12.40
CA ALA A 44 -7.33 -0.64 -13.42
C ALA A 44 -7.64 -2.07 -12.93
N LEU A 45 -7.71 -2.31 -11.62
CA LEU A 45 -7.93 -3.63 -11.02
C LEU A 45 -9.33 -3.82 -10.45
N ALA A 46 -9.94 -2.76 -9.94
CA ALA A 46 -11.18 -2.82 -9.20
C ALA A 46 -12.35 -3.25 -10.09
N ARG A 47 -13.22 -4.10 -9.54
CA ARG A 47 -14.45 -4.56 -10.18
C ARG A 47 -15.64 -4.31 -9.26
N PRO A 48 -16.87 -4.24 -9.80
CA PRO A 48 -18.07 -4.14 -8.97
C PRO A 48 -18.11 -5.26 -7.93
N GLY A 49 -18.27 -4.87 -6.65
CA GLY A 49 -18.31 -5.79 -5.51
C GLY A 49 -16.97 -5.97 -4.78
N ASP A 50 -15.86 -5.45 -5.30
CA ASP A 50 -14.58 -5.47 -4.58
C ASP A 50 -14.59 -4.51 -3.38
N ILE A 51 -13.82 -4.84 -2.34
CA ILE A 51 -13.62 -4.00 -1.15
C ILE A 51 -12.15 -3.56 -1.12
N ILE A 52 -11.91 -2.24 -1.10
CA ILE A 52 -10.57 -1.68 -0.97
C ILE A 52 -10.35 -1.21 0.47
N GLY A 53 -9.43 -1.88 1.17
CA GLY A 53 -9.01 -1.50 2.52
C GLY A 53 -7.77 -0.61 2.50
N VAL A 54 -7.90 0.64 2.95
CA VAL A 54 -6.75 1.53 3.19
C VAL A 54 -6.35 1.43 4.65
N MET A 55 -5.19 0.85 4.93
CA MET A 55 -4.72 0.56 6.28
C MET A 55 -3.30 1.04 6.49
N GLY A 56 -2.99 1.35 7.74
CA GLY A 56 -1.68 1.77 8.20
C GLY A 56 -1.81 2.31 9.62
N ALA A 57 -0.70 2.73 10.21
CA ALA A 57 -0.68 3.19 11.59
C ALA A 57 -0.43 4.70 11.71
N ARG A 58 0.82 5.12 11.46
CA ARG A 58 1.32 6.44 11.86
C ARG A 58 1.08 7.56 10.84
N ASP A 59 0.42 7.25 9.74
CA ASP A 59 0.06 8.24 8.73
C ASP A 59 -1.34 8.77 9.02
N ALA A 60 -1.42 9.97 9.59
CA ALA A 60 -2.70 10.64 9.87
C ALA A 60 -3.47 11.02 8.58
N THR A 61 -2.84 10.93 7.41
CA THR A 61 -3.45 11.25 6.11
C THR A 61 -4.15 10.06 5.46
N LEU A 62 -4.13 8.86 6.06
CA LEU A 62 -4.75 7.66 5.50
C LEU A 62 -6.25 7.84 5.21
N SER A 63 -7.00 8.51 6.09
CA SER A 63 -8.42 8.79 5.86
C SER A 63 -8.66 9.71 4.66
N ALA A 64 -7.79 10.68 4.43
CA ALA A 64 -7.85 11.56 3.26
C ALA A 64 -7.47 10.78 1.98
N PHE A 65 -6.44 9.94 2.08
CA PHE A 65 -6.02 9.09 0.97
C PHE A 65 -7.10 8.07 0.58
N ALA A 66 -7.82 7.49 1.53
CA ALA A 66 -8.96 6.61 1.25
C ALA A 66 -10.07 7.32 0.47
N ARG A 67 -10.36 8.59 0.79
CA ARG A 67 -11.31 9.40 0.01
C ARG A 67 -10.81 9.65 -1.41
N GLN A 68 -9.53 9.99 -1.58
CA GLN A 68 -8.92 10.18 -2.90
C GLN A 68 -9.02 8.90 -3.76
N VAL A 69 -8.81 7.73 -3.16
CA VAL A 69 -8.97 6.45 -3.86
C VAL A 69 -10.42 6.24 -4.27
N LEU A 70 -11.38 6.48 -3.38
CA LEU A 70 -12.80 6.34 -3.68
C LEU A 70 -13.26 7.28 -4.81
N GLU A 71 -12.79 8.53 -4.80
CA GLU A 71 -13.11 9.53 -5.84
C GLU A 71 -12.53 9.16 -7.22
N ALA A 72 -11.48 8.34 -7.27
CA ALA A 72 -10.86 7.89 -8.52
C ALA A 72 -11.58 6.69 -9.14
N LEU A 73 -12.38 5.93 -8.38
CA LEU A 73 -13.10 4.76 -8.87
C LEU A 73 -14.30 5.18 -9.75
N PRO A 74 -14.64 4.38 -10.78
CA PRO A 74 -15.75 4.66 -11.70
C PRO A 74 -17.14 4.48 -11.08
#